data_AF-A0A660XGW7-F1
#
_entry.id   AF-A0A660XGW7-F1
#
_cell.length_a   1.000
_cell.length_b   1.000
_cell.length_c   1.000
_cell.angle_alpha   90.00
_cell.angle_beta   90.00
_cell.angle_gamma   90.00
#
_symmetry.space_group_name_H-M   'P 1'
#
loop_
_entity.id
_entity.type
_entity.pdbx_description
1 polymer ?
#
loop_
_entity_poly.entity_id
_entity_poly.type
_entity_poly.pdbx_seq_one_letter_code
_entity_poly.pdbx_strand_id
1 'polypeptide(L)'
;MLEYFDLLLSEYFSISDEAKSLLDSSQKIVAFGTTSTRTIEYYARTQEQSGEANLFLHPNNQPIRVNHLLTNFHLPKSTLLMIVASFVGLENAQAIYKEAIEKEYRFFSCGYSFMRGYSLKSLVGL
;
A
#
# COMPACT_ATOMS: atom_id res chain seq x y z
N MET A 1 5.21 3.90 -21.00
CA MET A 1 5.45 3.78 -19.54
C MET A 1 4.27 3.15 -18.82
N LEU A 2 3.02 3.42 -19.20
CA LEU A 2 1.83 2.75 -18.63
C LEU A 2 1.64 1.29 -19.11
N GLU A 3 2.05 0.96 -20.35
CA GLU A 3 1.86 -0.38 -20.94
C GLU A 3 2.62 -1.53 -20.26
N TYR A 4 3.64 -1.26 -19.43
CA TYR A 4 4.34 -2.30 -18.65
C TYR A 4 3.67 -2.60 -17.30
N PHE A 5 2.68 -1.81 -16.88
CA PHE A 5 1.97 -2.02 -15.61
C PHE A 5 0.79 -2.97 -15.73
N ASP A 6 0.30 -3.24 -16.94
CA ASP A 6 -0.71 -4.28 -17.22
C ASP A 6 -0.18 -5.72 -16.98
N LEU A 7 1.13 -5.87 -16.74
CA LEU A 7 1.77 -7.12 -16.29
C LEU A 7 1.74 -7.30 -14.76
N LEU A 8 0.97 -6.49 -14.03
CA LEU A 8 0.73 -6.73 -12.62
C LEU A 8 0.12 -8.12 -12.43
N LEU A 9 0.75 -8.90 -11.56
CA LEU A 9 0.25 -10.21 -11.22
C LEU A 9 -1.17 -10.04 -10.65
N SER A 10 -2.15 -10.57 -11.38
CA SER A 10 -3.50 -10.75 -10.89
C SER A 10 -3.43 -11.76 -9.75
N GLU A 11 -3.94 -11.37 -8.59
CA GLU A 11 -3.97 -12.21 -7.40
C GLU A 11 -5.42 -12.51 -7.07
N TYR A 12 -5.72 -13.80 -6.89
CA TYR A 12 -7.03 -14.20 -6.40
C TYR A 12 -7.18 -13.80 -4.93
N PHE A 13 -8.32 -13.24 -4.59
CA PHE A 13 -8.65 -12.84 -3.23
C PHE A 13 -10.08 -13.28 -2.85
N SER A 14 -10.32 -13.33 -1.55
CA SER A 14 -11.66 -13.41 -0.97
C SER A 14 -11.72 -12.57 0.31
N ILE A 15 -12.87 -11.94 0.55
CA ILE A 15 -13.16 -11.08 1.69
C ILE A 15 -14.38 -11.68 2.40
N SER A 16 -14.22 -12.00 3.69
CA SER A 16 -15.32 -12.51 4.51
C SER A 16 -16.37 -11.42 4.79
N ASP A 17 -17.57 -11.81 5.18
CA ASP A 17 -18.65 -10.86 5.50
C ASP A 17 -18.31 -9.97 6.71
N GLU A 18 -17.53 -10.49 7.65
CA GLU A 18 -17.03 -9.72 8.80
C GLU A 18 -16.05 -8.64 8.34
N ALA A 19 -15.09 -9.00 7.48
CA ALA A 19 -14.13 -8.05 6.92
C ALA A 19 -14.86 -7.02 6.07
N LYS A 20 -15.80 -7.43 5.22
CA LYS A 20 -16.67 -6.55 4.45
C LYS A 20 -17.39 -5.54 5.33
N SER A 21 -18.00 -5.98 6.43
CA SER A 21 -18.71 -5.08 7.36
C SER A 21 -17.80 -4.00 7.93
N LEU A 22 -16.54 -4.32 8.21
CA LEU A 22 -15.53 -3.33 8.64
C LEU A 22 -15.11 -2.41 7.49
N LEU A 23 -14.94 -2.95 6.29
CA LEU A 23 -14.60 -2.18 5.10
C LEU A 23 -15.73 -1.22 4.69
N ASP A 24 -16.99 -1.56 4.91
CA ASP A 24 -18.12 -0.67 4.61
C ASP A 24 -18.36 0.39 5.71
N SER A 25 -17.71 0.23 6.87
CA SER A 25 -17.80 1.16 7.98
C SER A 25 -16.91 2.40 7.79
N SER A 26 -17.13 3.44 8.60
CA SER A 26 -16.28 4.63 8.64
C SER A 26 -14.98 4.45 9.45
N GLN A 27 -14.66 3.23 9.90
CA GLN A 27 -13.45 2.98 10.67
C GLN A 27 -12.20 3.15 9.80
N LYS A 28 -11.12 3.64 10.42
CA LYS A 28 -9.82 3.75 9.75
C LYS A 28 -9.21 2.37 9.54
N ILE A 29 -8.70 2.11 8.35
CA ILE A 29 -8.11 0.83 7.95
C ILE A 29 -6.60 0.98 7.78
N VAL A 30 -5.88 0.08 8.45
CA VAL A 30 -4.45 -0.12 8.25
C VAL A 30 -4.26 -1.40 7.47
N ALA A 31 -3.71 -1.33 6.27
CA ALA A 31 -3.41 -2.50 5.46
C ALA A 31 -1.98 -2.98 5.73
N PHE A 32 -1.83 -4.29 5.96
CA PHE A 32 -0.55 -4.96 6.14
C PHE A 32 -0.17 -5.63 4.82
N GLY A 33 0.79 -5.05 4.12
CA GLY A 33 1.25 -5.53 2.83
C GLY A 33 0.50 -4.94 1.63
N THR A 34 1.14 -5.03 0.48
CA THR A 34 0.65 -4.45 -0.77
C THR A 34 -0.50 -5.26 -1.37
N THR A 35 -0.49 -6.59 -1.21
CA THR A 35 -1.58 -7.48 -1.64
C THR A 35 -2.88 -7.15 -0.92
N SER A 36 -2.88 -7.11 0.42
CA SER A 36 -4.08 -6.72 1.19
C SER A 36 -4.57 -5.32 0.82
N THR A 37 -3.65 -4.39 0.58
CA THR A 37 -4.00 -3.04 0.12
C THR A 37 -4.73 -3.08 -1.22
N ARG A 38 -4.19 -3.80 -2.22
CA ARG A 38 -4.83 -3.95 -3.53
C ARG A 38 -6.21 -4.61 -3.41
N THR A 39 -6.34 -5.65 -2.61
CA THR A 39 -7.61 -6.34 -2.36
C THR A 39 -8.67 -5.40 -1.80
N ILE A 40 -8.35 -4.66 -0.73
CA ILE A 40 -9.29 -3.73 -0.08
C ILE A 40 -9.69 -2.60 -1.05
N GLU A 41 -8.70 -2.06 -1.76
CA GLU A 41 -8.91 -0.97 -2.71
C GLU A 41 -9.67 -1.41 -3.96
N TYR A 42 -9.50 -2.65 -4.40
CA TYR A 42 -10.29 -3.23 -5.47
C TYR A 42 -11.74 -3.41 -5.03
N TYR A 43 -11.97 -4.03 -3.87
CA TYR A 43 -13.32 -4.16 -3.29
C TYR A 43 -14.01 -2.80 -3.12
N ALA A 44 -13.30 -1.77 -2.63
CA ALA A 44 -13.87 -0.44 -2.48
C ALA A 44 -14.34 0.19 -3.80
N ARG A 45 -13.78 -0.25 -4.94
CA ARG A 45 -14.15 0.24 -6.29
C ARG A 45 -15.21 -0.62 -6.97
N THR A 46 -15.23 -1.94 -6.73
CA THR A 46 -16.06 -2.90 -7.48
C THR A 46 -17.17 -3.54 -6.64
N GLN A 47 -17.04 -3.54 -5.32
CA GLN A 47 -17.87 -4.28 -4.36
C GLN A 47 -17.82 -5.81 -4.55
N GLU A 48 -16.85 -6.33 -5.29
CA GLU A 48 -16.63 -7.76 -5.47
C GLU A 48 -15.90 -8.36 -4.24
N GLN A 49 -16.56 -9.27 -3.52
CA GLN A 49 -15.99 -9.92 -2.33
C GLN A 49 -14.96 -11.00 -2.66
N SER A 50 -14.93 -11.52 -3.88
CA SER A 50 -13.92 -12.47 -4.33
C SER A 50 -13.67 -12.34 -5.81
N GLY A 51 -12.45 -12.66 -6.24
CA GLY A 51 -12.08 -12.64 -7.64
C GLY A 51 -10.61 -12.32 -7.80
N GLU A 52 -10.29 -11.76 -8.96
CA GLU A 52 -8.93 -11.42 -9.35
C GLU A 52 -8.72 -9.91 -9.22
N ALA A 53 -7.88 -9.49 -8.27
CA ALA A 53 -7.62 -8.07 -8.05
C ALA A 53 -6.56 -7.55 -9.02
N ASN A 54 -6.98 -7.03 -10.18
CA ASN A 54 -6.08 -6.32 -11.09
C ASN A 54 -6.15 -4.79 -10.87
N LEU A 55 -5.63 -4.32 -9.73
CA LEU A 55 -5.57 -2.90 -9.39
C LEU A 55 -4.14 -2.40 -9.27
N PHE A 56 -3.84 -1.31 -9.98
CA PHE A 56 -2.58 -0.58 -9.88
C PHE A 56 -2.77 0.77 -9.18
N LEU A 57 -2.13 0.95 -8.02
CA LEU A 57 -2.14 2.19 -7.26
C LEU A 57 -0.89 3.02 -7.58
N HIS A 58 -1.10 4.31 -7.82
CA HIS A 58 -0.06 5.29 -8.16
C HIS A 58 -0.54 6.70 -7.80
N PRO A 59 0.29 7.76 -7.88
CA PRO A 59 -0.10 9.10 -7.42
C PRO A 59 -1.39 9.68 -8.02
N ASN A 60 -1.83 9.23 -9.21
CA ASN A 60 -3.09 9.66 -9.83
C ASN A 60 -4.24 8.64 -9.65
N ASN A 61 -3.97 7.46 -9.08
CA ASN A 61 -4.98 6.50 -8.63
C ASN A 61 -4.68 6.13 -7.18
N GLN A 62 -5.11 7.01 -6.28
CA GLN A 62 -4.80 6.94 -4.86
C GLN A 62 -5.72 5.94 -4.12
N PRO A 63 -5.30 5.45 -2.95
CA PRO A 63 -6.17 4.68 -2.06
C PRO A 63 -7.41 5.48 -1.68
N ILE A 64 -8.59 4.87 -1.75
CA ILE A 64 -9.87 5.49 -1.37
C ILE A 64 -10.42 4.92 -0.07
N ARG A 65 -9.94 3.76 0.38
CA ARG A 65 -10.46 3.06 1.56
C ARG A 65 -9.40 2.82 2.64
N VAL A 66 -8.20 2.42 2.26
CA VAL A 66 -7.06 2.17 3.15
C VAL A 66 -6.50 3.53 3.56
N ASN A 67 -6.42 3.77 4.87
CA ASN A 67 -5.90 5.02 5.42
C ASN A 67 -4.39 4.97 5.62
N HIS A 68 -3.87 3.78 5.98
CA HIS A 68 -2.46 3.60 6.30
C HIS A 68 -1.95 2.29 5.70
N LEU A 69 -0.73 2.33 5.17
CA LEU A 69 -0.03 1.17 4.63
C LEU A 69 1.15 0.82 5.53
N LEU A 70 1.18 -0.42 6.01
CA LEU A 70 2.40 -1.03 6.54
C LEU A 70 2.95 -2.01 5.52
N THR A 71 4.15 -1.75 5.00
CA THR A 71 4.80 -2.62 4.02
C THR A 71 6.32 -2.58 4.18
N ASN A 72 6.97 -3.63 3.67
CA ASN A 72 8.43 -3.70 3.61
C ASN A 72 8.99 -2.68 2.60
N PHE A 73 10.28 -2.40 2.69
CA PHE A 73 10.96 -1.65 1.64
C PHE A 73 11.18 -2.51 0.40
N HIS A 74 10.77 -1.97 -0.74
CA HIS A 74 10.88 -2.60 -2.05
C HIS A 74 12.12 -2.08 -2.78
N LEU A 75 12.56 -2.75 -3.85
CA LEU A 75 13.68 -2.23 -4.62
C LEU A 75 13.33 -0.90 -5.30
N PRO A 76 14.29 0.04 -5.43
CA PRO A 76 14.10 1.26 -6.21
C PRO A 76 13.63 0.96 -7.64
N LYS A 77 12.74 1.79 -8.19
CA LYS A 77 12.13 1.63 -9.53
C LYS A 77 11.20 0.42 -9.70
N SER A 78 10.68 -0.16 -8.61
CA SER A 78 9.65 -1.21 -8.67
C SER A 78 8.23 -0.64 -8.75
N THR A 79 7.28 -1.44 -9.25
CA THR A 79 5.83 -1.15 -9.17
C THR A 79 5.36 -0.95 -7.72
N LEU A 80 6.02 -1.62 -6.77
CA LEU A 80 5.76 -1.51 -5.34
C LEU A 80 6.27 -0.20 -4.72
N LEU A 81 7.10 0.58 -5.41
CA LEU A 81 7.34 1.97 -5.03
C LEU A 81 6.13 2.86 -5.36
N MET A 82 5.39 2.54 -6.43
CA MET A 82 4.24 3.34 -6.88
C MET A 82 3.06 3.24 -5.91
N ILE A 83 2.82 2.07 -5.32
CA ILE A 83 1.81 1.95 -4.27
C ILE A 83 2.17 2.82 -3.06
N VAL A 84 3.44 2.85 -2.62
CA VAL A 84 3.88 3.77 -1.54
C VAL A 84 3.67 5.23 -1.96
N ALA A 85 4.09 5.59 -3.19
CA ALA A 85 3.91 6.94 -3.72
C ALA A 85 2.42 7.34 -3.85
N SER A 86 1.50 6.37 -3.99
CA SER A 86 0.05 6.66 -3.98
C SER A 86 -0.47 7.14 -2.62
N PHE A 87 0.23 6.82 -1.52
CA PHE A 87 -0.13 7.28 -0.17
C PHE A 87 0.54 8.61 0.20
N VAL A 88 1.82 8.78 -0.15
CA VAL A 88 2.63 9.90 0.37
C VAL A 88 3.10 10.88 -0.71
N GLY A 89 2.83 10.60 -1.98
CA GLY A 89 3.39 11.33 -3.12
C GLY A 89 4.79 10.83 -3.50
N LEU A 90 5.21 11.14 -4.72
CA LEU A 90 6.46 10.63 -5.29
C LEU A 90 7.69 11.18 -4.56
N GLU A 91 7.72 12.48 -4.27
CA GLU A 91 8.85 13.14 -3.60
C GLU A 91 9.10 12.58 -2.20
N ASN A 92 8.04 12.43 -1.40
CA ASN A 92 8.14 11.85 -0.06
C ASN A 92 8.52 10.37 -0.11
N ALA A 93 7.97 9.61 -1.06
CA ALA A 93 8.36 8.21 -1.25
C ALA A 93 9.86 8.10 -1.58
N GLN A 94 10.39 8.97 -2.45
CA GLN A 94 11.82 9.01 -2.75
C GLN A 94 12.68 9.39 -1.54
N ALA A 95 12.24 10.38 -0.75
CA ALA A 95 12.94 10.81 0.46
C ALA A 95 13.02 9.68 1.50
N ILE A 96 11.91 8.99 1.75
CA ILE A 96 11.84 7.83 2.65
C ILE A 96 12.81 6.74 2.20
N TYR A 97 12.85 6.42 0.91
CA TYR A 97 13.72 5.37 0.37
C TYR A 97 15.20 5.78 0.43
N LYS A 98 15.50 7.05 0.18
CA LYS A 98 16.85 7.60 0.33
C LYS A 98 17.34 7.43 1.78
N GLU A 99 16.52 7.81 2.74
CA GLU A 99 16.83 7.64 4.17
C GLU A 99 17.02 6.16 4.55
N ALA A 100 16.18 5.27 4.02
CA ALA A 100 16.29 3.83 4.27
C ALA A 100 17.62 3.25 3.74
N ILE A 101 18.09 3.72 2.57
CA ILE A 101 19.39 3.34 2.02
C ILE A 101 20.52 3.89 2.89
N GLU A 102 20.47 5.17 3.25
CA GLU A 102 21.50 5.83 4.09
C GLU A 102 21.63 5.17 5.47
N LYS A 103 20.54 4.65 6.01
CA LYS A 103 20.50 3.93 7.30
C LYS A 103 20.67 2.42 7.17
N GLU A 104 21.03 1.91 5.99
CA GLU A 104 21.28 0.50 5.72
C GLU A 104 20.12 -0.43 6.13
N TYR A 105 18.87 0.03 5.92
CA TYR A 105 17.70 -0.81 6.12
C TYR A 105 17.76 -2.01 5.19
N ARG A 106 17.31 -3.16 5.70
CA ARG A 106 17.18 -4.37 4.89
C ARG A 106 15.93 -4.24 4.01
N PHE A 107 16.15 -4.09 2.73
CA PHE A 107 15.15 -4.33 1.69
C PHE A 107 14.85 -5.84 1.66
N PHE A 108 13.67 -6.26 1.20
CA PHE A 108 13.14 -7.65 1.16
C PHE A 108 12.26 -8.11 2.34
N SER A 109 11.50 -9.17 2.08
CA SER A 109 10.43 -9.77 2.89
C SER A 109 10.82 -10.29 4.27
N CYS A 110 12.11 -10.33 4.62
CA CYS A 110 12.61 -10.68 5.96
C CYS A 110 13.33 -9.53 6.68
N GLY A 111 13.28 -8.31 6.15
CA GLY A 111 13.72 -7.10 6.85
C GLY A 111 12.50 -6.41 7.45
N TYR A 112 12.27 -6.54 8.77
CA TYR A 112 11.24 -5.76 9.47
C TYR A 112 11.45 -4.28 9.15
N SER A 113 10.57 -3.73 8.30
CA SER A 113 10.65 -2.34 7.88
C SER A 113 9.28 -1.69 7.96
N PHE A 114 9.28 -0.54 8.62
CA PHE A 114 8.12 0.25 8.99
C PHE A 114 8.15 1.54 8.17
N MET A 115 7.16 1.74 7.31
CA MET A 115 6.95 3.02 6.63
C MET A 115 5.88 3.81 7.39
N ARG A 116 6.30 4.88 8.08
CA ARG A 116 5.43 5.94 8.58
C ARG A 116 5.62 7.15 7.68
N GLY A 117 4.53 7.79 7.27
CA GLY A 117 4.58 9.24 7.13
C GLY A 117 5.01 9.82 8.48
N TYR A 118 6.09 10.61 8.51
CA TYR A 118 6.43 11.58 9.55
C TYR A 118 6.38 11.14 11.05
N SER A 119 7.56 10.85 11.61
CA SER A 119 7.97 10.83 13.04
C SER A 119 7.02 10.22 14.11
N LEU A 120 7.54 9.27 14.90
CA LEU A 120 6.84 8.65 16.03
C LEU A 120 6.44 9.64 17.14
N LYS A 121 7.07 10.81 17.23
CA LYS A 121 6.72 11.88 18.19
C LYS A 121 5.80 12.97 17.62
N SER A 122 5.55 12.96 16.32
CA SER A 122 4.57 13.86 15.67
C SER A 122 3.24 13.18 15.38
N LEU A 123 3.06 11.94 15.87
CA LEU A 123 2.03 11.03 15.37
C LEU A 123 1.39 10.16 16.48
N VAL A 124 1.58 10.56 17.73
CA VAL A 124 0.65 10.38 18.85
C VAL A 124 0.73 11.69 19.60
N GLY A 125 -0.38 12.41 19.74
CA GLY A 125 -0.44 13.65 20.52
C GLY A 125 -0.31 13.38 22.02
N LEU A 126 0.88 12.96 22.46
CA LEU A 126 1.41 13.02 23.81
C LEU A 126 2.87 13.49 23.72
#